data_AF-W9I225-F1
#
_entry.id   AF-W9I225-F1
#
_cell.length_a   1.000
_cell.length_b   1.000
_cell.length_c   1.000
_cell.angle_alpha   90.00
_cell.angle_beta   90.00
_cell.angle_gamma   90.00
#
_symmetry.space_group_name_H-M   'P 1'
#
loop_
_entity.id
_entity.type
_entity.pdbx_description
1 polymer ?
#
loop_
_entity_poly.entity_id
_entity_poly.type
_entity_poly.pdbx_seq_one_letter_code
_entity_poly.pdbx_strand_id
1 'polypeptide(L)'
;MTSQISNSSPRLVRTTHNEDGTSIFVPDANVTPFQPFGPQGSGFNIFDVRQNVPINNTDSVPSFENSLPRCPPKGSLFCMTQIQPGGKAPMHRTKSLDYAVVLSGEIVLGLDGGEEKTVKQGEVIVQQGVNHSWENRGDVTCQIIFVMIGAETITLKNGTELEETVF
;
A
#
# COMPACT_ATOMS: atom_id res chain seq x y z
N MET A 1 25.12 -9.61 17.00
CA MET A 1 25.02 -9.85 15.55
C MET A 1 23.87 -9.01 15.04
N THR A 2 24.17 -7.86 14.45
CA THR A 2 23.17 -6.98 13.83
C THR A 2 22.58 -7.73 12.64
N SER A 3 21.33 -8.18 12.74
CA SER A 3 20.62 -8.70 11.58
C SER A 3 20.58 -7.57 10.55
N GLN A 4 21.16 -7.81 9.38
CA GLN A 4 20.95 -6.93 8.25
C GLN A 4 19.45 -6.93 7.98
N ILE A 5 18.83 -5.76 8.09
CA ILE A 5 17.44 -5.53 7.72
C ILE A 5 17.35 -5.79 6.21
N SER A 6 16.97 -7.01 5.85
CA SER A 6 16.74 -7.41 4.46
C SER A 6 15.41 -6.80 4.02
N ASN A 7 15.46 -5.54 3.58
CA ASN A 7 14.32 -4.94 2.89
C ASN A 7 14.08 -5.72 1.59
N SER A 8 12.89 -6.28 1.45
CA SER A 8 12.57 -7.13 0.31
C SER A 8 12.49 -6.28 -0.95
N SER A 9 13.02 -6.83 -2.04
CA SER A 9 12.88 -6.30 -3.40
C SER A 9 12.17 -7.35 -4.25
N PRO A 10 10.84 -7.47 -4.15
CA PRO A 10 10.11 -8.53 -4.84
C PRO A 10 10.30 -8.46 -6.35
N ARG A 11 10.39 -9.63 -7.00
CA ARG A 11 10.35 -9.73 -8.46
C ARG A 11 8.95 -9.40 -8.94
N LEU A 12 8.83 -8.36 -9.77
CA LEU A 12 7.62 -8.03 -10.51
C LEU A 12 7.67 -8.71 -11.87
N VAL A 13 6.70 -9.58 -12.11
CA VAL A 13 6.43 -10.20 -13.41
C VAL A 13 5.23 -9.49 -14.01
N ARG A 14 5.33 -9.05 -15.27
CA ARG A 14 4.26 -8.30 -15.93
C ARG A 14 4.01 -8.83 -17.34
N THR A 15 2.76 -8.77 -17.75
CA THR A 15 2.28 -9.25 -19.04
C THR A 15 1.69 -8.10 -19.87
N THR A 16 1.72 -8.24 -21.18
CA THR A 16 1.10 -7.32 -22.15
C THR A 16 0.73 -8.07 -23.44
N HIS A 17 0.38 -7.35 -24.49
CA HIS A 17 0.17 -7.88 -25.84
C HIS A 17 1.19 -7.27 -26.82
N ASN A 18 1.64 -8.03 -27.81
CA ASN A 18 2.35 -7.49 -28.98
C ASN A 18 1.33 -6.87 -29.98
N GLU A 19 1.82 -6.37 -31.13
CA GLU A 19 0.98 -5.71 -32.14
C GLU A 19 -0.11 -6.61 -32.75
N ASP A 20 0.12 -7.92 -32.82
CA ASP A 20 -0.86 -8.88 -33.37
C ASP A 20 -1.88 -9.40 -32.32
N GLY A 21 -1.75 -8.98 -31.06
CA GLY A 21 -2.63 -9.36 -29.97
C GLY A 21 -2.21 -10.62 -29.21
N THR A 22 -1.06 -11.22 -29.51
CA THR A 22 -0.47 -12.32 -28.72
C THR A 22 -0.05 -11.81 -27.33
N SER A 23 -0.46 -12.53 -26.28
CA SER A 23 -0.03 -12.26 -24.91
C SER A 23 1.45 -12.59 -24.72
N ILE A 24 2.21 -11.65 -24.15
CA ILE A 24 3.66 -11.74 -23.92
C ILE A 24 4.02 -11.26 -22.52
N PHE A 25 5.22 -11.64 -22.05
CA PHE A 25 5.83 -11.03 -20.88
C PHE A 25 6.59 -9.77 -21.28
N VAL A 26 6.55 -8.75 -20.42
CA VAL A 26 7.59 -7.70 -20.45
C VAL A 26 8.79 -8.20 -19.62
N PRO A 27 9.99 -7.62 -19.79
CA PRO A 27 11.13 -7.95 -18.94
C PRO A 27 10.80 -7.74 -17.46
N ASP A 28 11.08 -8.77 -16.65
CA ASP A 28 10.88 -8.71 -15.21
C ASP A 28 11.90 -7.79 -14.54
N ALA A 29 11.55 -7.28 -13.36
CA ALA A 29 12.45 -6.49 -12.53
C ALA A 29 12.24 -6.78 -11.05
N ASN A 30 13.30 -6.69 -10.25
CA ASN A 30 13.16 -6.58 -8.80
C ASN A 30 12.77 -5.13 -8.47
N VAL A 31 11.69 -4.96 -7.72
CA VAL A 31 11.20 -3.63 -7.33
C VAL A 31 11.90 -3.21 -6.06
N THR A 32 12.86 -2.29 -6.19
CA THR A 32 13.55 -1.70 -5.04
C THR A 32 12.59 -0.79 -4.27
N PRO A 33 12.57 -0.84 -2.92
CA PRO A 33 11.73 0.05 -2.15
C PRO A 33 12.22 1.50 -2.19
N PHE A 34 11.29 2.45 -2.23
CA PHE A 34 11.54 3.82 -1.80
C PHE A 34 11.77 3.83 -0.29
N GLN A 35 12.95 4.28 0.13
CA GLN A 35 13.41 4.27 1.52
C GLN A 35 14.62 5.19 1.69
N PRO A 36 14.94 5.64 2.92
CA PRO A 36 14.14 5.49 4.14
C PRO A 36 12.95 6.45 4.16
N PHE A 37 11.84 6.00 4.73
CA PHE A 37 10.70 6.86 5.06
C PHE A 37 10.47 6.89 6.56
N GLY A 38 10.38 8.11 7.11
CA GLY A 38 10.20 8.34 8.54
C GLY A 38 11.44 7.99 9.39
N PRO A 39 11.38 8.27 10.71
CA PRO A 39 12.55 8.17 11.59
C PRO A 39 13.08 6.75 11.79
N GLN A 40 12.25 5.72 11.60
CA GLN A 40 12.64 4.31 11.71
C GLN A 40 13.07 3.69 10.37
N GLY A 41 12.98 4.43 9.25
CA GLY A 41 13.43 3.94 7.94
C GLY A 41 12.53 2.87 7.33
N SER A 42 11.21 3.05 7.42
CA SER A 42 10.24 2.23 6.68
C SER A 42 10.44 2.37 5.17
N GLY A 43 9.95 1.41 4.39
CA GLY A 43 10.11 1.39 2.93
C GLY A 43 8.81 1.07 2.19
N PHE A 44 8.76 1.42 0.91
CA PHE A 44 7.60 1.16 0.03
C PHE A 44 8.02 0.61 -1.32
N ASN A 45 7.46 -0.51 -1.74
CA ASN A 45 7.59 -1.03 -3.10
C ASN A 45 6.29 -0.75 -3.83
N ILE A 46 6.31 0.08 -4.87
CA ILE A 46 5.13 0.31 -5.72
C ILE A 46 5.23 -0.67 -6.90
N PHE A 47 4.17 -1.45 -7.12
CA PHE A 47 4.12 -2.45 -8.18
C PHE A 47 3.27 -1.98 -9.37
N ASP A 48 2.21 -1.22 -9.13
CA ASP A 48 1.38 -0.62 -10.18
C ASP A 48 0.61 0.60 -9.66
N VAL A 49 0.41 1.59 -10.55
CA VAL A 49 -0.45 2.75 -10.31
C VAL A 49 -1.26 3.04 -11.56
N ARG A 50 -2.57 3.16 -11.41
CA ARG A 50 -3.49 3.48 -12.52
C ARG A 50 -4.33 4.68 -12.15
N GLN A 51 -4.49 5.61 -13.10
CA GLN A 51 -5.21 6.85 -12.86
C GLN A 51 -6.74 6.67 -12.87
N ASN A 52 -7.22 5.62 -13.53
CA ASN A 52 -8.65 5.37 -13.71
C ASN A 52 -9.00 3.90 -13.45
N VAL A 53 -10.19 3.69 -12.91
CA VAL A 53 -10.92 2.42 -12.86
C VAL A 53 -12.29 2.68 -13.49
N PRO A 54 -12.69 1.97 -14.58
CA PRO A 54 -11.99 0.83 -15.19
C PRO A 54 -10.65 1.19 -15.86
N ILE A 55 -9.73 0.22 -15.88
CA ILE A 55 -8.37 0.34 -16.44
C ILE A 55 -8.39 -0.04 -17.92
N ASN A 56 -7.60 0.66 -18.75
CA ASN A 56 -7.25 0.19 -20.08
C ASN A 56 -5.89 -0.56 -20.05
N ASN A 57 -5.91 -1.84 -20.38
CA ASN A 57 -4.71 -2.70 -20.35
C ASN A 57 -3.71 -2.43 -21.49
N THR A 58 -4.04 -1.56 -22.44
CA THR A 58 -3.09 -1.11 -23.47
C THR A 58 -2.38 0.19 -23.10
N ASP A 59 -2.78 0.85 -22.01
CA ASP A 59 -2.14 2.08 -21.57
C ASP A 59 -0.71 1.81 -21.09
N SER A 60 0.21 2.69 -21.46
CA SER A 60 1.56 2.68 -20.92
C SER A 60 1.51 2.79 -19.41
N VAL A 61 2.26 1.95 -18.70
CA VAL A 61 2.34 2.05 -17.25
C VAL A 61 3.22 3.23 -16.87
N PRO A 62 2.74 4.18 -16.04
CA PRO A 62 3.57 5.29 -15.59
C PRO A 62 4.78 4.79 -14.80
N SER A 63 5.88 5.56 -14.86
CA SER A 63 6.96 5.40 -13.90
C SER A 63 6.54 6.01 -12.56
N PHE A 64 6.83 5.31 -11.48
CA PHE A 64 6.54 5.70 -10.10
C PHE A 64 7.78 5.57 -9.22
N GLU A 65 8.98 5.59 -9.84
CA GLU A 65 10.24 5.62 -9.11
C GLU A 65 10.28 6.81 -8.15
N ASN A 66 10.78 6.56 -6.94
CA ASN A 66 10.94 7.57 -5.90
C ASN A 66 9.65 8.31 -5.48
N SER A 67 8.48 7.68 -5.67
CA SER A 67 7.20 8.22 -5.24
C SER A 67 6.68 7.55 -3.97
N LEU A 68 5.89 8.29 -3.19
CA LEU A 68 5.12 7.71 -2.09
C LEU A 68 3.89 6.99 -2.65
N PRO A 69 3.46 5.87 -2.03
CA PRO A 69 2.27 5.14 -2.43
C PRO A 69 1.02 5.99 -2.16
N ARG A 70 0.53 6.70 -3.18
CA ARG A 70 -0.72 7.46 -3.14
C ARG A 70 -1.68 6.94 -4.19
N CYS A 71 -2.83 6.41 -3.74
CA CYS A 71 -3.87 5.96 -4.64
C CYS A 71 -4.51 7.16 -5.35
N PRO A 72 -4.59 7.19 -6.69
CA PRO A 72 -5.33 8.23 -7.38
C PRO A 72 -6.83 8.17 -7.02
N PRO A 73 -7.55 9.31 -6.88
CA PRO A 73 -8.94 9.33 -6.42
C PRO A 73 -9.92 8.52 -7.27
N LYS A 74 -9.62 8.33 -8.56
CA LYS A 74 -10.43 7.54 -9.50
C LYS A 74 -9.72 6.28 -9.97
N GLY A 75 -8.60 5.95 -9.32
CA GLY A 75 -7.62 4.99 -9.82
C GLY A 75 -7.44 3.78 -8.92
N SER A 76 -6.30 3.13 -9.10
CA SER A 76 -5.85 2.07 -8.21
C SER A 76 -4.35 2.12 -7.98
N LEU A 77 -3.93 1.53 -6.87
CA LEU A 77 -2.54 1.39 -6.47
C LEU A 77 -2.32 -0.02 -5.93
N PHE A 78 -1.26 -0.67 -6.38
CA PHE A 78 -0.77 -1.93 -5.84
C PHE A 78 0.64 -1.73 -5.31
N CYS A 79 0.83 -1.92 -4.01
CA CYS A 79 2.12 -1.70 -3.35
C CYS A 79 2.34 -2.64 -2.17
N MET A 80 3.55 -2.62 -1.65
CA MET A 80 3.92 -3.23 -0.38
C MET A 80 4.58 -2.17 0.51
N THR A 81 4.18 -2.15 1.77
CA THR A 81 4.83 -1.35 2.81
C THR A 81 5.71 -2.26 3.68
N GLN A 82 6.84 -1.73 4.12
CA GLN A 82 7.80 -2.40 4.99
C GLN A 82 7.99 -1.54 6.23
N ILE A 83 7.29 -1.87 7.31
CA ILE A 83 7.32 -1.08 8.56
C ILE A 83 8.37 -1.71 9.47
N GLN A 84 9.44 -0.97 9.75
CA GLN A 84 10.53 -1.43 10.62
C GLN A 84 10.07 -1.60 12.07
N PRO A 85 10.78 -2.40 12.90
CA PRO A 85 10.52 -2.46 14.34
C PRO A 85 10.43 -1.07 14.98
N GLY A 86 9.35 -0.82 15.74
CA GLY A 86 9.04 0.48 16.33
C GLY A 86 8.57 1.56 15.34
N GLY A 87 8.50 1.24 14.04
CA GLY A 87 8.03 2.13 12.99
C GLY A 87 6.53 2.38 13.09
N LYS A 88 6.11 3.62 12.76
CA LYS A 88 4.71 4.05 12.86
C LYS A 88 4.28 4.81 11.62
N ALA A 89 3.06 4.57 11.18
CA ALA A 89 2.30 5.47 10.32
C ALA A 89 1.24 6.16 11.19
N PRO A 90 1.26 7.50 11.29
CA PRO A 90 0.35 8.19 12.19
C PRO A 90 -1.10 8.15 11.68
N MET A 91 -2.04 8.61 12.51
CA MET A 91 -3.47 8.54 12.25
C MET A 91 -3.87 9.31 10.98
N HIS A 92 -4.36 8.64 9.94
CA HIS A 92 -4.73 9.25 8.66
C HIS A 92 -5.95 8.59 8.02
N ARG A 93 -6.53 9.28 7.04
CA ARG A 93 -7.66 8.86 6.22
C ARG A 93 -7.34 9.16 4.76
N THR A 94 -7.54 8.17 3.92
CA THR A 94 -7.48 8.28 2.46
C THR A 94 -8.87 8.13 1.85
N LYS A 95 -9.11 8.74 0.69
CA LYS A 95 -10.30 8.48 -0.14
C LYS A 95 -10.09 7.19 -0.95
N SER A 96 -9.97 6.07 -0.25
CA SER A 96 -9.76 4.76 -0.85
C SER A 96 -10.45 3.62 -0.09
N LEU A 97 -10.72 2.54 -0.81
CA LEU A 97 -10.95 1.21 -0.26
C LEU A 97 -9.64 0.43 -0.37
N ASP A 98 -9.14 -0.08 0.75
CA ASP A 98 -7.87 -0.82 0.78
C ASP A 98 -8.13 -2.29 1.12
N TYR A 99 -7.63 -3.17 0.26
CA TYR A 99 -7.47 -4.59 0.57
C TYR A 99 -6.03 -4.81 0.96
N ALA A 100 -5.79 -5.26 2.19
CA ALA A 100 -4.44 -5.51 2.68
C ALA A 100 -4.24 -6.93 3.20
N VAL A 101 -3.03 -7.44 3.04
CA VAL A 101 -2.57 -8.72 3.57
C VAL A 101 -1.25 -8.51 4.29
N VAL A 102 -1.16 -8.98 5.52
CA VAL A 102 0.13 -9.04 6.23
C VAL A 102 0.91 -10.23 5.67
N LEU A 103 1.97 -9.96 4.92
CA LEU A 103 2.80 -10.97 4.27
C LEU A 103 3.82 -11.58 5.24
N SER A 104 4.37 -10.77 6.14
CA SER A 104 5.30 -11.21 7.19
C SER A 104 5.28 -10.26 8.40
N GLY A 105 5.65 -10.79 9.56
CA GLY A 105 5.56 -10.06 10.84
C GLY A 105 4.11 -9.89 11.32
N GLU A 106 3.88 -8.85 12.10
CA GLU A 106 2.56 -8.44 12.58
C GLU A 106 2.49 -6.92 12.72
N ILE A 107 1.28 -6.38 12.67
CA ILE A 107 1.05 -4.93 12.75
C ILE A 107 -0.10 -4.63 13.70
N VAL A 108 0.01 -3.55 14.47
CA VAL A 108 -1.12 -2.98 15.20
C VAL A 108 -1.82 -1.96 14.31
N LEU A 109 -3.10 -2.21 14.02
CA LEU A 109 -4.01 -1.29 13.35
C LEU A 109 -4.86 -0.58 14.42
N GLY A 110 -4.70 0.72 14.56
CA GLY A 110 -5.47 1.55 15.48
C GLY A 110 -6.50 2.41 14.76
N LEU A 111 -7.64 2.64 15.40
CA LEU A 111 -8.72 3.53 14.92
C LEU A 111 -8.85 4.76 15.82
N ASP A 112 -9.49 5.81 15.31
CA ASP A 112 -9.63 7.09 16.03
C ASP A 112 -10.54 7.05 17.26
N GLY A 113 -11.37 6.00 17.40
CA GLY A 113 -12.10 5.68 18.63
C GLY A 113 -11.27 5.05 19.75
N GLY A 114 -9.97 4.79 19.51
CA GLY A 114 -9.05 4.15 20.46
C GLY A 114 -9.07 2.62 20.42
N GLU A 115 -9.88 2.00 19.56
CA GLU A 115 -9.82 0.56 19.32
C GLU A 115 -8.54 0.19 18.55
N GLU A 116 -7.93 -0.93 18.90
CA GLU A 116 -6.76 -1.48 18.22
C GLU A 116 -6.93 -2.97 17.99
N LYS A 117 -6.39 -3.46 16.87
CA LYS A 117 -6.23 -4.90 16.60
C LYS A 117 -4.81 -5.19 16.13
N THR A 118 -4.24 -6.29 16.62
CA THR A 118 -3.02 -6.87 16.04
C THR A 118 -3.43 -7.77 14.89
N VAL A 119 -2.86 -7.53 13.71
CA VAL A 119 -3.06 -8.32 12.50
C VAL A 119 -1.76 -9.02 12.16
N LYS A 120 -1.82 -10.34 12.06
CA LYS A 120 -0.66 -11.24 11.95
C LYS A 120 -0.46 -11.71 10.53
N GLN A 121 0.73 -12.28 10.26
CA GLN A 121 1.05 -12.91 8.99
C GLN A 121 -0.08 -13.84 8.48
N GLY A 122 -0.48 -13.62 7.23
CA GLY A 122 -1.53 -14.36 6.53
C GLY A 122 -2.94 -13.80 6.76
N GLU A 123 -3.13 -12.87 7.69
CA GLU A 123 -4.42 -12.24 7.95
C GLU A 123 -4.68 -11.08 6.97
N VAL A 124 -5.97 -10.81 6.76
CA VAL A 124 -6.50 -9.90 5.75
C VAL A 124 -7.20 -8.71 6.41
N ILE A 125 -7.14 -7.56 5.76
CA ILE A 125 -7.80 -6.32 6.19
C ILE A 125 -8.59 -5.77 5.01
N VAL A 126 -9.83 -5.38 5.27
CA VAL A 126 -10.63 -4.55 4.35
C VAL A 126 -10.83 -3.22 5.05
N GLN A 127 -10.18 -2.18 4.54
CA GLN A 127 -10.17 -0.86 5.16
C GLN A 127 -10.99 0.12 4.32
N GLN A 128 -12.13 0.56 4.87
CA GLN A 128 -13.15 1.32 4.15
C GLN A 128 -13.03 2.83 4.42
N GLY A 129 -11.92 3.45 4.03
CA GLY A 129 -11.69 4.90 4.19
C GLY A 129 -11.82 5.42 5.63
N VAL A 130 -11.58 4.56 6.62
CA VAL A 130 -11.61 4.94 8.04
C VAL A 130 -10.31 5.64 8.43
N ASN A 131 -10.39 6.50 9.45
CA ASN A 131 -9.19 7.09 10.03
C ASN A 131 -8.45 5.99 10.79
N HIS A 132 -7.16 5.82 10.51
CA HIS A 132 -6.39 4.70 11.03
C HIS A 132 -4.90 5.01 11.21
N SER A 133 -4.26 4.29 12.12
CA SER A 133 -2.81 4.31 12.32
C SER A 133 -2.23 2.90 12.23
N TRP A 134 -0.94 2.82 11.90
CA TRP A 134 -0.19 1.56 11.88
C TRP A 134 1.01 1.67 12.80
N GLU A 135 1.25 0.63 13.60
CA GLU A 135 2.43 0.56 14.45
C GLU A 135 2.99 -0.86 14.46
N ASN A 136 4.27 -1.00 14.13
CA ASN A 136 4.98 -2.25 14.33
C ASN A 136 5.58 -2.27 15.74
N ARG A 137 4.90 -2.97 16.66
CA ARG A 137 5.36 -3.18 18.04
C ARG A 137 6.25 -4.43 18.20
N GLY A 138 6.49 -5.16 17.12
CA GLY A 138 7.34 -6.34 17.09
C GLY A 138 8.83 -6.02 16.94
N ASP A 139 9.63 -7.09 16.86
CA ASP A 139 11.10 -7.07 16.72
C ASP A 139 11.59 -7.34 15.30
N VAL A 140 10.69 -7.71 14.39
CA VAL A 140 10.96 -7.95 12.96
C VAL A 140 10.21 -6.94 12.08
N THR A 141 10.73 -6.67 10.88
CA THR A 141 10.04 -5.85 9.88
C THR A 141 8.69 -6.48 9.53
N CYS A 142 7.62 -5.71 9.59
CA CYS A 142 6.31 -6.12 9.10
C CYS A 142 6.15 -5.73 7.63
N GLN A 143 5.75 -6.67 6.78
CA GLN A 143 5.48 -6.43 5.37
C GLN A 143 3.99 -6.58 5.10
N ILE A 144 3.39 -5.56 4.49
CA ILE A 144 1.96 -5.55 4.19
C ILE A 144 1.78 -5.21 2.72
N ILE A 145 1.07 -6.06 1.99
CA ILE A 145 0.65 -5.79 0.61
C ILE A 145 -0.67 -5.05 0.66
N PHE A 146 -0.81 -4.02 -0.17
CA PHE A 146 -2.04 -3.25 -0.35
C PHE A 146 -2.46 -3.24 -1.81
N VAL A 147 -3.76 -3.47 -2.05
CA VAL A 147 -4.48 -3.04 -3.26
C VAL A 147 -5.45 -1.96 -2.82
N MET A 148 -5.21 -0.73 -3.26
CA MET A 148 -6.05 0.43 -2.98
C MET A 148 -6.85 0.80 -4.23
N ILE A 149 -8.11 1.14 -4.05
CA ILE A 149 -9.00 1.62 -5.10
C ILE A 149 -9.52 2.98 -4.68
N GLY A 150 -9.43 3.97 -5.56
CA GLY A 150 -9.97 5.31 -5.33
C GLY A 150 -11.47 5.24 -5.02
N ALA A 151 -11.89 5.95 -3.97
CA ALA A 151 -13.26 5.93 -3.48
C ALA A 151 -13.86 7.34 -3.44
N GLU A 152 -15.19 7.40 -3.45
CA GLU A 152 -15.92 8.64 -3.23
C GLU A 152 -15.64 9.21 -1.83
N THR A 153 -15.87 10.52 -1.66
CA THR A 153 -15.89 11.13 -0.31
C THR A 153 -16.91 10.41 0.56
N ILE A 154 -16.54 10.12 1.81
CA ILE A 154 -17.47 9.49 2.75
C ILE A 154 -18.45 10.56 3.25
N THR A 155 -19.72 10.41 2.87
CA THR A 155 -20.82 11.25 3.37
C THR A 155 -21.66 10.47 4.38
N LEU A 156 -21.69 10.95 5.62
CA LEU A 156 -22.51 10.36 6.68
C LEU A 156 -24.00 10.64 6.45
N LYS A 157 -24.88 9.89 7.14
CA LYS A 157 -26.34 10.03 7.02
C LYS A 157 -26.87 11.44 7.31
N ASN A 158 -26.16 12.20 8.13
CA ASN A 158 -26.50 13.59 8.48
C ASN A 158 -25.95 14.62 7.47
N GLY A 159 -25.32 14.18 6.37
CA GLY A 159 -24.70 15.03 5.36
C GLY A 159 -23.28 15.49 5.69
N THR A 160 -22.71 15.09 6.82
CA THR A 160 -21.31 15.43 7.14
C THR A 160 -20.36 14.66 6.22
N GLU A 161 -19.50 15.39 5.51
CA GLU A 161 -18.42 14.82 4.71
C GLU A 161 -17.17 14.61 5.58
N LEU A 162 -16.56 13.43 5.43
CA LEU A 162 -15.33 13.08 6.10
C LEU A 162 -14.17 13.27 5.12
N GLU A 163 -13.39 14.32 5.33
CA GLU A 163 -12.24 14.64 4.48
C GLU A 163 -11.04 13.72 4.75
N GLU A 164 -10.16 13.66 3.75
CA GLU A 164 -8.85 13.05 3.90
C GLU A 164 -8.07 13.75 5.00
N THR A 165 -7.37 12.95 5.80
CA THR A 165 -6.40 13.43 6.75
C THR A 165 -5.08 12.87 6.27
N VAL A 166 -4.22 13.71 5.69
CA VAL A 166 -2.91 13.31 5.17
C VAL A 166 -1.83 14.13 5.86
N PHE A 167 -0.68 13.50 6.06
CA PHE A 167 0.55 14.15 6.52
C PHE A 167 1.36 14.70 5.35
#